data_AF-A0A5Y8LQT3-F1
#
_entry.id   AF-A0A5Y8LQT3-F1
#
_cell.length_a   1.000
_cell.length_b   1.000
_cell.length_c   1.000
_cell.angle_alpha   90.00
_cell.angle_beta   90.00
_cell.angle_gamma   90.00
#
_symmetry.space_group_name_H-M   'P 1'
#
loop_
_entity.id
_entity.type
_entity.pdbx_description
1 polymer ?
#
loop_
_entity_poly.entity_id
_entity_poly.type
_entity_poly.pdbx_seq_one_letter_code
_entity_poly.pdbx_strand_id
1 'polypeptide(L)'
;MGTVTFDWQAFSALYPEFSAVGQVSAAAMFGKATTLYLDNTDDSPVTDLNEREQLLFLLVAHLCSLRGLGSGKDGQAGLVGRITSASQGSVSVSVDNSGSNDASWWYLQTPYGADYWQATAPYRSMEYVPGGSPSRYPGHYYRRYGRGRRW
;
A
#
# COMPACT_ATOMS: atom_id res chain seq x y z
N MET A 1 17.62 5.54 4.58
CA MET A 1 16.53 6.54 4.54
C MET A 1 16.50 7.08 3.12
N GLY A 2 15.37 6.88 2.45
CA GLY A 2 15.20 7.11 1.03
C GLY A 2 13.72 7.17 0.68
N THR A 3 13.39 7.98 -0.31
CA THR A 3 12.06 8.07 -0.88
C THR A 3 12.07 7.36 -2.23
N VAL A 4 10.97 6.68 -2.58
CA VAL A 4 10.82 6.10 -3.90
C VAL A 4 10.49 7.20 -4.89
N THR A 5 11.29 7.33 -5.96
CA THR A 5 11.00 8.21 -7.09
C THR A 5 10.28 7.44 -8.20
N PHE A 6 9.25 8.04 -8.79
CA PHE A 6 8.51 7.37 -9.86
C PHE A 6 9.33 7.26 -11.15
N ASP A 7 9.71 6.04 -11.52
CA ASP A 7 10.33 5.73 -12.80
C ASP A 7 9.26 5.28 -13.81
N TRP A 8 9.00 6.14 -14.79
CA TRP A 8 8.06 5.86 -15.87
C TRP A 8 8.52 4.69 -16.77
N GLN A 9 9.82 4.58 -17.04
CA GLN A 9 10.34 3.55 -17.93
C GLN A 9 10.18 2.17 -17.28
N ALA A 10 10.51 2.05 -16.00
CA ALA A 10 10.27 0.83 -15.22
C ALA A 10 8.78 0.48 -15.15
N PHE A 11 7.91 1.47 -14.84
CA PHE A 11 6.47 1.26 -14.76
C PHE A 11 5.87 0.80 -16.09
N SER A 12 6.20 1.48 -17.20
CA SER A 12 5.67 1.14 -18.52
C SER A 12 6.19 -0.20 -19.06
N ALA A 13 7.36 -0.65 -18.62
CA ALA A 13 7.89 -1.98 -18.94
C ALA A 13 7.19 -3.09 -18.15
N LEU A 14 6.84 -2.84 -16.88
CA LEU A 14 6.12 -3.79 -16.03
C LEU A 14 4.63 -3.90 -16.40
N TYR A 15 4.02 -2.78 -16.80
CA TYR A 15 2.61 -2.70 -17.15
C TYR A 15 2.41 -2.05 -18.54
N PRO A 16 2.73 -2.78 -19.62
CA PRO A 16 2.65 -2.26 -21.00
C PRO A 16 1.25 -1.78 -21.39
N GLU A 17 0.20 -2.30 -20.76
CA GLU A 17 -1.20 -1.89 -20.92
C GLU A 17 -1.48 -0.43 -20.54
N PHE A 18 -0.65 0.16 -19.67
CA PHE A 18 -0.76 1.56 -19.26
C PHE A 18 0.16 2.51 -20.05
N SER A 19 0.88 2.02 -21.05
CA SER A 19 1.77 2.84 -21.88
C SER A 19 1.06 4.04 -22.53
N ALA A 20 -0.23 3.88 -22.87
CA ALA A 20 -1.07 4.93 -23.47
C ALA A 20 -1.52 6.03 -22.49
N VAL A 21 -1.41 5.82 -21.16
CA VAL A 21 -1.80 6.80 -20.14
C VAL A 21 -0.89 8.03 -20.16
N GLY A 22 0.37 7.81 -20.55
CA GLY A 22 1.42 8.83 -20.59
C GLY A 22 1.99 9.15 -19.21
N GLN A 23 3.26 9.58 -19.21
CA GLN A 23 4.05 9.81 -18.01
C GLN A 23 3.41 10.81 -17.03
N VAL A 24 2.82 11.90 -17.53
CA VAL A 24 2.25 12.97 -16.68
C VAL A 24 1.07 12.46 -15.86
N SER A 25 0.15 11.73 -16.50
CA SER A 25 -1.03 11.16 -15.84
C SER A 25 -0.63 10.10 -14.82
N ALA A 26 0.34 9.23 -15.16
CA ALA A 26 0.83 8.21 -14.26
C ALA A 26 1.57 8.81 -13.05
N ALA A 27 2.39 9.84 -13.25
CA ALA A 27 3.03 10.57 -12.17
C ALA A 27 2.02 11.27 -11.24
N ALA A 28 0.92 11.79 -11.78
CA ALA A 28 -0.17 12.33 -10.96
C ALA A 28 -0.87 11.24 -10.12
N MET A 29 -1.01 10.02 -10.64
CA MET A 29 -1.52 8.88 -9.86
C MET A 29 -0.53 8.44 -8.80
N PHE A 30 0.78 8.47 -9.09
CA PHE A 30 1.82 8.19 -8.11
C PHE A 30 1.75 9.18 -6.94
N GLY A 31 1.61 10.49 -7.22
CA GLY A 31 1.43 11.49 -6.16
C GLY A 31 0.18 11.24 -5.30
N LYS A 32 -0.91 10.73 -5.88
CA LYS A 32 -2.10 10.31 -5.12
C LYS A 32 -1.82 9.07 -4.26
N ALA A 33 -1.12 8.07 -4.82
CA ALA A 33 -0.73 6.85 -4.12
C ALA A 33 0.09 7.17 -2.86
N THR A 34 1.12 8.01 -3.00
CA THR A 34 2.02 8.36 -1.90
C THR A 34 1.38 9.24 -0.82
N THR A 35 0.36 10.04 -1.18
CA THR A 35 -0.27 10.99 -0.25
C THR A 35 -1.42 10.36 0.53
N LEU A 36 -2.17 9.45 -0.08
CA LEU A 36 -3.44 8.97 0.46
C LEU A 36 -3.41 7.52 0.94
N TYR A 37 -2.49 6.69 0.44
CA TYR A 37 -2.57 5.24 0.62
C TYR A 37 -1.31 4.64 1.25
N LEU A 38 -0.13 5.03 0.77
CA LEU A 38 1.14 4.53 1.30
C LEU A 38 2.10 5.67 1.51
N ASP A 39 2.54 5.87 2.76
CA ASP A 39 3.54 6.87 3.06
C ASP A 39 4.86 6.52 2.35
N ASN A 40 5.46 7.51 1.68
CA ASN A 40 6.73 7.37 0.97
C ASN A 40 7.87 8.07 1.71
N THR A 41 7.63 8.59 2.92
CA THR A 41 8.67 9.13 3.78
C THR A 41 9.44 8.01 4.48
N ASP A 42 10.45 8.39 5.24
CA ASP A 42 11.27 7.44 5.99
C ASP A 42 10.53 6.78 7.17
N ASP A 43 9.42 7.36 7.61
CA ASP A 43 8.57 6.83 8.69
C ASP A 43 7.55 5.80 8.20
N SER A 44 7.58 5.44 6.91
CA SER A 44 6.70 4.43 6.34
C SER A 44 6.94 3.05 6.97
N PRO A 45 5.87 2.28 7.23
CA PRO A 45 6.00 0.92 7.77
C PRO A 45 6.74 -0.04 6.82
N VAL A 46 6.76 0.26 5.52
CA VAL A 46 7.50 -0.53 4.52
C VAL A 46 8.93 0.01 4.45
N THR A 47 9.85 -0.60 5.18
CA THR A 47 11.23 -0.12 5.30
C THR A 47 12.12 -0.44 4.08
N ASP A 48 11.81 -1.51 3.34
CA ASP A 48 12.50 -1.84 2.09
C ASP A 48 11.99 -0.96 0.94
N LEU A 49 12.90 -0.25 0.30
CA LEU A 49 12.59 0.65 -0.83
C LEU A 49 12.13 -0.12 -2.06
N ASN A 50 12.68 -1.32 -2.31
CA ASN A 50 12.30 -2.13 -3.46
C ASN A 50 10.86 -2.64 -3.31
N GLU A 51 10.50 -3.09 -2.10
CA GLU A 51 9.14 -3.51 -1.79
C GLU A 51 8.17 -2.33 -1.89
N ARG A 52 8.54 -1.18 -1.33
CA ARG A 52 7.72 0.03 -1.39
C ARG A 52 7.49 0.48 -2.82
N GLU A 53 8.50 0.41 -3.68
CA GLU A 53 8.36 0.73 -5.11
C GLU A 53 7.34 -0.17 -5.79
N GLN A 54 7.43 -1.49 -5.59
CA GLN A 54 6.48 -2.44 -6.18
C GLN A 54 5.04 -2.19 -5.70
N LEU A 55 4.87 -1.93 -4.40
CA LEU A 55 3.57 -1.60 -3.81
C LEU A 55 2.99 -0.30 -4.37
N LEU A 56 3.81 0.75 -4.53
CA LEU A 56 3.38 2.00 -5.14
C LEU A 56 3.01 1.81 -6.62
N PHE A 57 3.75 1.00 -7.36
CA PHE A 57 3.44 0.71 -8.76
C PHE A 57 2.12 -0.05 -8.91
N LEU A 58 1.83 -1.02 -8.03
CA LEU A 58 0.53 -1.69 -7.98
C LEU A 58 -0.61 -0.69 -7.69
N LEU A 59 -0.42 0.25 -6.76
CA LEU A 59 -1.40 1.31 -6.49
C LEU A 59 -1.62 2.24 -7.68
N VAL A 60 -0.54 2.62 -8.39
CA VAL A 60 -0.65 3.45 -9.60
C VAL A 60 -1.45 2.71 -10.68
N ALA A 61 -1.12 1.43 -10.93
CA ALA A 61 -1.85 0.59 -11.87
C ALA A 61 -3.34 0.43 -11.47
N HIS A 62 -3.62 0.26 -10.18
CA HIS A 62 -4.99 0.22 -9.65
C HIS A 62 -5.76 1.52 -9.90
N LEU A 63 -5.16 2.68 -9.60
CA LEU A 63 -5.78 3.98 -9.83
C LEU A 63 -5.99 4.29 -11.31
N CYS A 64 -5.04 3.90 -12.16
CA CYS A 64 -5.17 4.02 -13.61
C CYS A 64 -6.32 3.16 -14.14
N SER A 65 -6.37 1.87 -13.77
CA SER A 65 -7.44 0.96 -14.19
C SER A 65 -8.82 1.39 -13.68
N LEU A 66 -8.96 1.82 -12.43
CA LEU A 66 -10.23 2.36 -11.90
C LEU A 66 -10.76 3.57 -12.68
N ARG A 67 -9.85 4.38 -13.23
CA ARG A 67 -10.20 5.57 -14.02
C ARG A 67 -10.41 5.26 -15.51
N GLY A 68 -10.30 3.99 -15.91
CA GLY A 68 -10.30 3.58 -17.32
C GLY A 68 -9.09 4.09 -18.10
N LEU A 69 -8.05 4.55 -17.40
CA LEU A 69 -6.81 5.01 -17.98
C LEU A 69 -5.94 3.77 -18.21
N GLY A 70 -6.01 3.21 -19.41
CA GLY A 70 -5.30 1.98 -19.78
C GLY A 70 -6.25 0.82 -20.03
N SER A 71 -6.54 0.63 -21.31
CA SER A 71 -7.01 -0.58 -21.97
C SER A 71 -7.15 -0.18 -23.44
N GLY A 72 -6.41 -0.86 -24.32
CA GLY A 72 -6.54 -0.66 -25.75
C GLY A 72 -7.97 -0.97 -26.19
N LYS A 73 -8.64 0.03 -26.76
CA LYS A 73 -9.90 0.00 -27.52
C LYS A 73 -11.17 -0.61 -26.92
N ASP A 74 -11.12 -1.48 -25.90
CA ASP A 74 -12.32 -2.15 -25.37
C ASP A 74 -12.54 -1.99 -23.84
N GLY A 75 -11.82 -1.11 -23.16
CA GLY A 75 -12.23 -0.49 -21.88
C GLY A 75 -12.69 -1.39 -20.71
N GLN A 76 -12.50 -2.70 -20.77
CA GLN A 76 -12.95 -3.62 -19.72
C GLN A 76 -11.87 -3.76 -18.66
N ALA A 77 -12.18 -3.26 -17.45
CA ALA A 77 -11.44 -3.61 -16.25
C ALA A 77 -11.39 -5.14 -16.13
N GLY A 78 -10.18 -5.70 -16.00
CA GLY A 78 -10.00 -7.15 -15.85
C GLY A 78 -10.85 -7.69 -14.70
N LEU A 79 -11.58 -8.77 -14.95
CA LEU A 79 -12.44 -9.43 -13.94
C LEU A 79 -11.58 -9.96 -12.77
N VAL A 80 -12.01 -9.70 -11.53
CA VAL A 80 -11.31 -10.10 -10.30
C VAL A 80 -12.18 -10.95 -9.40
N GLY A 81 -11.64 -12.09 -8.95
CA GLY A 81 -12.29 -13.06 -8.06
C GLY A 81 -12.48 -14.43 -8.72
N ARG A 82 -13.11 -15.37 -8.01
CA ARG A 82 -13.33 -16.73 -8.56
C ARG A 82 -14.51 -16.71 -9.53
N ILE A 83 -14.27 -17.14 -10.76
CA ILE A 83 -15.34 -17.33 -11.77
C ILE A 83 -16.21 -18.50 -11.30
N THR A 84 -17.47 -18.22 -10.95
CA THR A 84 -18.41 -19.23 -10.47
C THR A 84 -19.34 -19.75 -11.55
N SER A 85 -19.46 -19.05 -12.68
CA SER A 85 -20.18 -19.50 -13.87
C SER A 85 -19.72 -18.75 -15.13
N ALA A 86 -19.81 -19.40 -16.29
CA ALA A 86 -19.64 -18.80 -17.60
C ALA A 86 -20.68 -19.38 -18.57
N SER A 87 -21.58 -18.55 -19.10
CA SER A 87 -22.62 -18.96 -20.07
C SER A 87 -22.29 -18.45 -21.48
N GLN A 88 -22.49 -19.27 -22.52
CA GLN A 88 -22.23 -18.89 -23.92
C GLN A 88 -23.54 -18.64 -24.67
N GLY A 89 -23.80 -17.37 -24.99
CA GLY A 89 -25.01 -16.86 -25.67
C GLY A 89 -25.56 -15.65 -24.91
N SER A 90 -25.02 -14.45 -25.20
CA SER A 90 -24.95 -13.27 -24.30
C SER A 90 -24.22 -13.59 -23.00
N VAL A 91 -22.88 -13.54 -23.06
CA VAL A 91 -21.98 -14.01 -22.01
C VAL A 91 -22.13 -13.15 -20.75
N SER A 92 -22.78 -13.70 -19.73
CA SER A 92 -22.73 -13.17 -18.37
C SER A 92 -21.64 -13.91 -17.59
N VAL A 93 -20.68 -13.16 -17.06
CA VAL A 93 -19.66 -13.67 -16.13
C VAL A 93 -20.01 -13.16 -14.74
N SER A 94 -20.35 -14.08 -13.83
CA SER A 94 -20.49 -13.78 -12.42
C SER A 94 -19.22 -14.19 -11.70
N VAL A 95 -18.63 -13.23 -10.99
CA VAL A 95 -17.42 -13.46 -10.20
C VAL A 95 -17.79 -13.27 -8.74
N ASP A 96 -17.47 -14.27 -7.93
CA ASP A 96 -17.70 -14.23 -6.49
C ASP A 96 -16.39 -13.92 -5.78
N ASN A 97 -16.48 -12.97 -4.84
CA ASN A 97 -15.40 -12.58 -3.96
C ASN A 97 -15.83 -12.83 -2.51
N SER A 98 -16.22 -14.08 -2.25
CA SER A 98 -16.67 -14.58 -0.94
C SER A 98 -15.53 -14.46 0.07
N GLY A 99 -15.51 -13.34 0.82
CA GLY A 99 -14.46 -13.00 1.76
C GLY A 99 -14.07 -11.51 1.79
N SER A 100 -14.59 -10.68 0.88
CA SER A 100 -14.41 -9.23 1.02
C SER A 100 -15.14 -8.67 2.24
N ASN A 101 -14.42 -7.88 3.02
CA ASN A 101 -14.99 -6.94 3.98
C ASN A 101 -15.04 -5.51 3.38
N ASP A 102 -15.68 -4.58 4.10
CA ASP A 102 -15.81 -3.17 3.72
C ASP A 102 -14.46 -2.44 3.52
N ALA A 103 -13.36 -2.98 4.04
CA ALA A 103 -12.03 -2.42 3.82
C ALA A 103 -11.37 -2.92 2.52
N SER A 104 -11.69 -4.15 2.10
CA SER A 104 -11.07 -4.83 0.97
C SER A 104 -11.79 -4.62 -0.37
N TRP A 105 -13.09 -4.30 -0.35
CA TRP A 105 -13.91 -4.30 -1.57
C TRP A 105 -13.38 -3.35 -2.65
N TRP A 106 -12.83 -2.19 -2.26
CA TRP A 106 -12.32 -1.19 -3.19
C TRP A 106 -11.10 -1.71 -3.96
N TYR A 107 -10.18 -2.34 -3.24
CA TYR A 107 -8.97 -2.93 -3.81
C TYR A 107 -9.28 -4.09 -4.75
N LEU A 108 -10.32 -4.86 -4.44
CA LEU A 108 -10.70 -6.05 -5.22
C LEU A 108 -11.45 -5.73 -6.53
N GLN A 109 -11.60 -4.44 -6.88
CA GLN A 109 -12.16 -4.04 -8.18
C GLN A 109 -11.21 -4.26 -9.36
N THR A 110 -9.90 -4.41 -9.12
CA THR A 110 -8.90 -4.58 -10.18
C THR A 110 -7.83 -5.60 -9.75
N PRO A 111 -7.19 -6.34 -10.68
CA PRO A 111 -6.19 -7.33 -10.31
C PRO A 111 -5.02 -6.71 -9.53
N TYR A 112 -4.56 -5.52 -9.93
CA TYR A 112 -3.48 -4.80 -9.25
C TYR A 112 -3.83 -4.41 -7.82
N GLY A 113 -5.06 -3.97 -7.58
CA GLY A 113 -5.56 -3.64 -6.26
C GLY A 113 -5.69 -4.90 -5.38
N ALA A 114 -6.12 -6.03 -5.95
CA ALA A 114 -6.18 -7.31 -5.24
C ALA A 114 -4.79 -7.79 -4.81
N ASP A 115 -3.80 -7.70 -5.69
CA ASP A 115 -2.40 -8.03 -5.39
C ASP A 115 -1.83 -7.11 -4.32
N TYR A 116 -2.06 -5.79 -4.44
CA TYR A 116 -1.68 -4.83 -3.39
C TYR A 116 -2.32 -5.18 -2.05
N TRP A 117 -3.61 -5.55 -2.05
CA TRP A 117 -4.31 -5.95 -0.84
C TRP A 117 -3.72 -7.23 -0.24
N GLN A 118 -3.29 -8.20 -1.03
CA GLN A 118 -2.65 -9.39 -0.48
C GLN A 118 -1.23 -9.08 0.02
N ALA A 119 -0.44 -8.34 -0.75
CA ALA A 119 0.94 -7.99 -0.41
C ALA A 119 1.03 -7.17 0.89
N THR A 120 0.06 -6.28 1.13
CA THR A 120 0.03 -5.45 2.35
C THR A 120 -0.57 -6.14 3.57
N ALA A 121 -0.95 -7.42 3.49
CA ALA A 121 -1.52 -8.15 4.62
C ALA A 121 -0.68 -8.09 5.92
N PRO A 122 0.67 -8.22 5.88
CA PRO A 122 1.51 -8.13 7.08
C PRO A 122 1.45 -6.76 7.77
N TYR A 123 1.28 -5.68 7.01
CA TYR A 123 1.28 -4.30 7.54
C TYR A 123 -0.06 -3.87 8.12
N ARG A 124 -1.11 -4.69 7.99
CA ARG A 124 -2.48 -4.37 8.45
C ARG A 124 -2.87 -5.10 9.73
N SER A 125 -2.01 -5.94 10.28
CA SER A 125 -2.20 -6.53 11.60
C SER A 125 -1.77 -5.58 12.71
N MET A 126 -2.46 -5.62 13.85
CA MET A 126 -2.10 -4.85 15.03
C MET A 126 -0.69 -5.23 15.53
N GLU A 127 0.17 -4.23 15.71
CA GLU A 127 1.44 -4.39 16.40
C GLU A 127 1.27 -4.05 17.89
N TYR A 128 1.54 -5.00 18.77
CA TYR A 128 1.50 -4.78 20.21
C TYR A 128 2.84 -4.27 20.70
N VAL A 129 2.91 -2.97 21.04
CA VAL A 129 4.05 -2.39 21.73
C VAL A 129 3.79 -2.45 23.24
N PRO A 130 4.46 -3.32 24.02
CA PRO A 130 4.27 -3.36 25.46
C PRO A 130 4.71 -2.02 26.06
N GLY A 131 3.84 -1.43 26.88
CA GLY A 131 4.16 -0.20 27.59
C GLY A 131 5.39 -0.42 28.49
N GLY A 132 6.41 0.41 28.31
CA GLY A 132 7.55 0.44 29.23
C GLY A 132 7.09 0.91 30.60
N SER A 133 6.94 -0.01 31.55
CA SER A 133 6.70 0.39 32.94
C SER A 133 7.96 1.08 33.47
N PRO A 134 7.88 2.31 34.01
CA PRO A 134 9.03 2.98 34.64
C PRO A 134 9.55 2.24 35.88
N SER A 135 8.89 1.16 36.31
CA SER A 135 9.27 0.38 37.48
C SER A 135 10.30 -0.70 37.15
N ARG A 136 11.53 -0.28 36.86
CA ARG A 136 12.72 -1.11 37.12
C ARG A 136 13.62 -0.39 38.14
N TYR A 137 13.07 -0.37 39.35
CA TYR A 137 13.70 -0.24 40.67
C TYR A 137 14.14 1.13 41.24
N PRO A 138 13.99 1.29 42.58
CA PRO A 138 14.12 2.52 43.35
C PRO A 138 15.55 2.64 43.94
N GLY A 139 16.35 3.55 43.38
CA GLY A 139 17.75 3.73 43.81
C GLY A 139 18.17 5.15 44.15
N HIS A 140 17.27 6.14 44.15
CA HIS A 140 17.65 7.54 44.32
C HIS A 140 17.51 8.10 45.76
N TYR A 141 17.67 7.25 46.80
CA TYR A 141 17.69 7.70 48.20
C TYR A 141 19.09 8.04 48.76
N TYR A 142 20.10 8.25 47.92
CA TYR A 142 21.39 8.77 48.39
C TYR A 142 21.79 10.02 47.62
N ARG A 143 21.00 11.09 47.76
CA ARG A 143 21.52 12.46 47.61
C ARG A 143 22.45 12.70 48.80
N ARG A 144 23.71 12.31 48.62
CA ARG A 144 24.82 12.52 49.57
C ARG A 144 25.11 14.02 49.68
N TYR A 145 24.28 14.77 50.40
CA TYR A 145 24.65 16.09 50.89
C TYR A 145 25.48 15.95 52.16
N GLY A 146 26.69 15.44 51.98
CA GLY A 146 27.78 15.61 52.92
C GLY A 146 28.73 16.69 52.41
N ARG A 147 28.48 17.96 52.75
CA ARG A 147 29.53 18.97 52.88
C ARG A 147 29.15 20.02 53.93
N GLY A 148 29.69 19.82 55.13
CA GLY A 148 30.44 20.83 55.88
C GLY A 148 29.71 22.09 56.35
N ARG A 149 29.49 22.15 57.66
CA ARG A 149 29.37 23.36 58.49
C ARG A 149 30.29 24.49 58.00
N ARG A 150 29.77 25.72 57.92
CA ARG A 150 30.50 26.96 58.27
C ARG A 150 29.52 27.97 58.87
N TRP A 151 29.96 28.48 60.02
CA TRP A 151 29.51 29.52 60.95
C TRP A 151 28.37 30.43 60.50
#